data_AF-A0A1L8E087-F1
#
_entry.id   AF-A0A1L8E087-F1
#
_cell.length_a   1.000
_cell.length_b   1.000
_cell.length_c   1.000
_cell.angle_alpha   90.00
_cell.angle_beta   90.00
_cell.angle_gamma   90.00
#
_symmetry.space_group_name_H-M   'P 1'
#
loop_
_entity.id
_entity.type
_entity.pdbx_description
1 polymer ?
#
loop_
_entity_poly.entity_id
_entity_poly.type
_entity_poly.pdbx_seq_one_letter_code
_entity_poly.pdbx_strand_id
1 'polypeptide(L)'
;MARLSTILRLMRHNSLKSTYVKSSSSPQIIQLDHRGYHDHGGSKGRTWWEIPKNQKYLFLTTGAIAGTILTLSTDIGSSSVEAAEKYDPNIAKHHDTIRKDLPTYKAEEIIAHDNEKTGIWVTYGIGVYDITDFVPKHPGSDKVMLAAGGAIDPFWHVFQQHNTPEVLTLLETFRIGNLNEEDQVSTRDLGDPWSGEPRRHPILKPAAMKPYNAEPPPSVLVDSFLTPNEFFYVRNHLPVPEIDEKTYEIEFEIEGVKKVTKMTLKDIKKLPKYTVTAAIMCGGNRRSEMDAVKKVKGLSWGPSAVGNAEWSGARLSDILAKLGVKSDEVKHVHFEGLDTDPTSTYYAASIPLSKAMDPRGDVILAYEMNGQTLSRDHGFPVRAIVPGTVGARNVKWLGRVFVSNKESDSHWQQKDYKGFSPSTDWDTVDFSKSPAIQSMPVTSSICFPLPGEKIEVKDGFITVKGYAWSGGGSRIVRVDLTCDAGESWHVA
;
A
#
# COMPACT_ATOMS: atom_id res chain seq x y z
N MET A 1 82.42 38.99 -0.14
CA MET A 1 81.48 39.57 -1.13
C MET A 1 80.10 39.03 -0.71
N ALA A 2 79.09 39.79 -0.23
CA ALA A 2 78.59 41.13 -0.53
C ALA A 2 77.99 41.22 -1.95
N ARG A 3 76.73 41.61 -2.22
CA ARG A 3 75.46 41.79 -1.43
C ARG A 3 74.33 41.06 -2.23
N LEU A 4 72.99 41.11 -2.05
CA LEU A 4 71.93 41.89 -1.34
C LEU A 4 70.84 40.86 -0.85
N SER A 5 69.57 41.20 -0.57
CA SER A 5 68.98 41.85 0.63
C SER A 5 67.42 41.82 0.60
N THR A 6 66.82 40.78 1.20
CA THR A 6 65.90 40.90 2.37
C THR A 6 64.68 41.87 2.41
N ILE A 7 63.46 41.30 2.61
CA ILE A 7 62.29 41.76 3.44
C ILE A 7 61.02 42.52 2.88
N LEU A 8 59.88 41.79 2.88
CA LEU A 8 58.49 42.03 3.41
C LEU A 8 57.54 43.23 3.05
N ARG A 9 56.21 42.87 3.01
CA ARG A 9 54.96 43.67 3.32
C ARG A 9 54.56 44.75 2.27
N LEU A 10 53.30 45.22 2.07
CA LEU A 10 51.88 45.00 2.52
C LEU A 10 50.93 45.79 1.52
N MET A 11 49.58 45.78 1.42
CA MET A 11 48.38 45.15 2.04
C MET A 11 47.13 45.34 1.10
N ARG A 12 46.01 44.61 1.34
CA ARG A 12 44.62 44.80 0.80
C ARG A 12 44.42 44.35 -0.68
N HIS A 13 43.24 43.92 -1.15
CA HIS A 13 41.86 44.00 -0.63
C HIS A 13 41.07 42.66 -0.66
N ASN A 14 39.88 42.65 -0.05
CA ASN A 14 39.00 41.48 0.17
C ASN A 14 38.47 40.79 -1.10
N SER A 15 38.27 39.47 -1.06
CA SER A 15 36.92 38.89 -0.91
C SER A 15 36.94 37.38 -0.61
N LEU A 16 35.94 36.90 0.13
CA LEU A 16 35.68 35.47 0.37
C LEU A 16 34.71 34.95 -0.70
N LYS A 17 34.98 33.78 -1.28
CA LYS A 17 33.93 32.93 -1.87
C LYS A 17 34.18 31.45 -1.57
N SER A 18 33.13 30.81 -1.06
CA SER A 18 33.01 29.35 -0.96
C SER A 18 32.89 28.74 -2.36
N THR A 19 33.52 27.59 -2.59
CA THR A 19 33.30 26.75 -3.77
C THR A 19 32.48 25.53 -3.39
N TYR A 20 31.18 25.59 -3.67
CA TYR A 20 30.33 24.38 -3.75
C TYR A 20 30.88 23.46 -4.84
N VAL A 21 31.07 22.18 -4.53
CA VAL A 21 31.22 21.13 -5.53
C VAL A 21 29.84 20.55 -5.82
N LYS A 22 29.36 20.68 -7.07
CA LYS A 22 28.22 19.90 -7.56
C LYS A 22 28.74 18.55 -8.04
N SER A 23 28.35 17.46 -7.39
CA SER A 23 28.32 16.14 -8.02
C SER A 23 27.02 16.01 -8.82
N SER A 24 27.12 15.55 -10.07
CA SER A 24 25.97 15.26 -10.92
C SER A 24 26.24 13.99 -11.72
N SER A 25 25.70 12.87 -11.24
CA SER A 25 25.91 11.54 -11.81
C SER A 25 24.57 10.80 -11.83
N SER A 26 23.89 10.81 -12.98
CA SER A 26 22.72 9.96 -13.20
C SER A 26 23.14 8.49 -13.16
N PRO A 27 22.42 7.59 -12.47
CA PRO A 27 22.77 6.18 -12.43
C PRO A 27 22.62 5.56 -13.83
N GLN A 28 23.69 4.93 -14.33
CA GLN A 28 23.59 4.07 -15.52
C GLN A 28 23.00 2.72 -15.12
N ILE A 29 21.97 2.28 -15.84
CA ILE A 29 21.35 0.97 -15.62
C ILE A 29 22.27 -0.10 -16.22
N ILE A 30 22.98 -0.84 -15.37
CA ILE A 30 23.78 -2.00 -15.79
C ILE A 30 22.83 -3.19 -15.98
N GLN A 31 22.51 -3.49 -17.24
CA GLN A 31 21.68 -4.64 -17.61
C GLN A 31 22.52 -5.91 -17.62
N LEU A 32 22.30 -6.80 -16.65
CA LEU A 32 22.96 -8.10 -16.57
C LEU A 32 22.25 -9.14 -17.47
N ASP A 33 22.99 -9.67 -18.44
CA ASP A 33 22.53 -10.67 -19.42
C ASP A 33 22.63 -12.11 -18.85
N HIS A 34 21.48 -12.70 -18.50
CA HIS A 34 21.39 -14.07 -17.99
C HIS A 34 21.52 -15.11 -19.11
N ARG A 35 22.75 -15.49 -19.47
CA ARG A 35 22.99 -16.61 -20.40
C ARG A 35 22.95 -17.97 -19.68
N GLY A 36 21.86 -18.70 -19.89
CA GLY A 36 21.79 -20.12 -19.58
C GLY A 36 22.66 -20.96 -20.52
N TYR A 37 23.25 -22.02 -19.98
CA TYR A 37 23.91 -23.08 -20.77
C TYR A 37 22.85 -23.95 -21.46
N HIS A 38 22.98 -24.19 -22.77
CA HIS A 38 22.61 -25.44 -23.45
C HIS A 38 23.21 -25.47 -24.86
N ASP A 39 23.43 -26.66 -25.41
CA ASP A 39 24.16 -26.91 -26.66
C ASP A 39 23.33 -27.84 -27.58
N HIS A 40 23.76 -27.93 -28.84
CA HIS A 40 23.41 -28.85 -29.92
C HIS A 40 22.23 -28.48 -30.84
N GLY A 41 22.60 -27.87 -31.97
CA GLY A 41 22.42 -28.55 -33.27
C GLY A 41 21.22 -28.15 -34.15
N GLY A 42 21.51 -27.46 -35.26
CA GLY A 42 20.54 -27.27 -36.35
C GLY A 42 20.88 -26.11 -37.27
N SER A 43 21.34 -26.38 -38.50
CA SER A 43 21.64 -25.32 -39.48
C SER A 43 20.52 -25.13 -40.50
N LYS A 44 20.16 -23.86 -40.79
CA LYS A 44 20.07 -23.27 -42.16
C LYS A 44 19.34 -21.91 -42.22
N GLY A 45 20.12 -20.83 -42.37
CA GLY A 45 20.00 -19.92 -43.51
C GLY A 45 19.06 -18.69 -43.47
N ARG A 46 19.65 -17.56 -43.91
CA ARG A 46 19.02 -16.33 -44.48
C ARG A 46 18.29 -15.41 -43.48
N THR A 47 18.31 -14.08 -43.62
CA THR A 47 19.16 -13.14 -44.42
C THR A 47 19.14 -11.78 -43.71
N TRP A 48 20.24 -11.02 -43.80
CA TRP A 48 20.28 -9.64 -43.30
C TRP A 48 19.67 -8.67 -44.33
N TRP A 49 19.05 -7.60 -43.85
CA TRP A 49 18.64 -6.44 -44.66
C TRP A 49 19.24 -5.16 -44.06
N GLU A 50 19.43 -4.16 -44.92
CA GLU A 50 20.35 -3.05 -44.70
C GLU A 50 19.72 -1.83 -44.02
N ILE A 51 20.56 -0.95 -43.45
CA ILE A 51 20.15 0.33 -42.85
C ILE A 51 20.50 1.47 -43.81
N PRO A 52 19.51 2.19 -44.38
CA PRO A 52 19.77 3.43 -45.12
C PRO A 52 20.28 4.53 -44.16
N LYS A 53 21.41 5.15 -44.52
CA LYS A 53 21.91 6.37 -43.85
C LYS A 53 21.43 7.64 -44.57
N ASN A 54 21.48 8.75 -43.83
CA ASN A 54 21.33 10.15 -44.26
C ASN A 54 19.90 10.68 -44.48
N GLN A 55 19.45 11.49 -43.52
CA GLN A 55 19.08 12.87 -43.85
C GLN A 55 19.56 13.82 -42.74
N LYS A 56 19.91 15.06 -43.10
CA LYS A 56 20.36 16.11 -42.17
C LYS A 56 19.40 17.29 -42.24
N TYR A 57 18.73 17.63 -41.13
CA TYR A 57 18.20 18.96 -40.86
C TYR A 57 18.41 19.21 -39.35
N LEU A 58 19.30 20.13 -38.97
CA LEU A 58 19.14 21.59 -38.92
C LEU A 58 18.49 22.01 -37.58
N PHE A 59 19.33 22.48 -36.65
CA PHE A 59 18.87 23.10 -35.41
C PHE A 59 18.18 24.44 -35.72
N LEU A 60 16.95 24.62 -35.25
CA LEU A 60 16.29 25.90 -35.16
C LEU A 60 15.51 25.98 -33.83
N THR A 61 15.98 26.83 -32.93
CA THR A 61 15.41 27.02 -31.59
C THR A 61 14.36 28.13 -31.59
N THR A 62 13.10 27.77 -31.80
CA THR A 62 11.94 28.63 -31.54
C THR A 62 10.82 27.78 -30.95
N GLY A 63 10.32 28.16 -29.76
CA GLY A 63 9.25 27.44 -29.09
C GLY A 63 7.87 27.80 -29.62
N ALA A 64 6.96 26.82 -29.61
CA ALA A 64 5.51 27.02 -29.74
C ALA A 64 4.78 25.91 -28.98
N ILE A 65 3.60 26.23 -28.43
CA ILE A 65 2.74 25.29 -27.69
C ILE A 65 1.75 24.67 -28.69
N ALA A 66 1.59 23.35 -28.66
CA ALA A 66 0.47 22.65 -29.30
C ALA A 66 0.25 21.28 -28.64
N GLY A 67 -0.76 21.19 -27.76
CA GLY A 67 -1.29 19.91 -27.28
C GLY A 67 -2.49 19.49 -28.12
N THR A 68 -2.57 18.22 -28.53
CA THR A 68 -3.70 17.71 -29.32
C THR A 68 -4.90 17.40 -28.42
N ILE A 69 -5.76 18.39 -28.20
CA ILE A 69 -7.06 18.19 -27.54
C ILE A 69 -7.99 17.45 -28.51
N LEU A 70 -8.52 16.29 -28.09
CA LEU A 70 -9.58 15.60 -28.82
C LEU A 70 -10.94 16.17 -28.38
N THR A 71 -11.49 17.08 -29.17
CA THR A 71 -12.72 17.82 -28.82
C THR A 71 -13.98 16.99 -28.99
N LEU A 72 -14.57 16.55 -27.87
CA LEU A 72 -16.00 16.20 -27.80
C LEU A 72 -16.80 17.46 -27.41
N SER A 73 -17.14 18.27 -28.40
CA SER A 73 -17.90 19.52 -28.21
C SER A 73 -19.37 19.35 -28.60
N THR A 74 -20.22 19.11 -27.60
CA THR A 74 -21.67 19.32 -27.67
C THR A 74 -22.13 20.04 -26.41
N ASP A 75 -22.34 21.35 -26.53
CA ASP A 75 -23.05 22.25 -25.61
C ASP A 75 -22.82 22.07 -24.10
N ILE A 76 -21.63 22.45 -23.65
CA ILE A 76 -21.42 22.98 -22.30
C ILE A 76 -20.99 24.44 -22.44
N GLY A 77 -21.59 25.34 -21.64
CA GLY A 77 -21.38 26.79 -21.74
C GLY A 77 -19.91 27.20 -21.55
N SER A 78 -19.47 28.21 -22.30
CA SER A 78 -18.08 28.66 -22.41
C SER A 78 -17.56 29.46 -21.20
N SER A 79 -17.84 29.00 -19.98
CA SER A 79 -17.45 29.65 -18.71
C SER A 79 -16.71 28.72 -17.73
N SER A 80 -16.73 27.40 -17.97
CA SER A 80 -16.17 26.38 -17.07
C SER A 80 -14.73 25.96 -17.38
N VAL A 81 -14.21 26.26 -18.58
CA VAL A 81 -12.92 25.73 -19.06
C VAL A 81 -11.71 26.59 -18.63
N GLU A 82 -11.90 27.87 -18.34
CA GLU A 82 -10.80 28.79 -17.95
C GLU A 82 -10.38 28.67 -16.47
N ALA A 83 -11.09 27.87 -15.66
CA ALA A 83 -10.85 27.76 -14.21
C ALA A 83 -9.70 26.80 -13.83
N ALA A 84 -9.14 26.03 -14.77
CA ALA A 84 -8.29 24.88 -14.48
C ALA A 84 -6.79 25.18 -14.24
N GLU A 85 -6.34 26.45 -14.28
CA GLU A 85 -4.93 26.83 -14.08
C GLU A 85 -4.59 27.39 -12.68
N LYS A 86 -4.75 26.56 -11.64
CA LYS A 86 -3.95 26.65 -10.40
C LYS A 86 -4.12 25.41 -9.51
N TYR A 87 -3.03 24.69 -9.27
CA TYR A 87 -2.93 23.68 -8.22
C TYR A 87 -2.84 24.37 -6.86
N ASP A 88 -3.83 24.15 -5.97
CA ASP A 88 -3.77 24.62 -4.58
C ASP A 88 -3.30 23.47 -3.65
N PRO A 89 -2.11 23.57 -3.01
CA PRO A 89 -1.66 22.57 -2.04
C PRO A 89 -2.50 22.49 -0.75
N ASN A 90 -3.48 23.38 -0.57
CA ASN A 90 -4.41 23.40 0.55
C ASN A 90 -5.83 22.95 0.19
N ILE A 91 -6.12 22.48 -1.03
CA ILE A 91 -7.49 22.18 -1.50
C ILE A 91 -8.33 21.35 -0.51
N ALA A 92 -7.72 20.38 0.19
CA ALA A 92 -8.35 19.60 1.27
C ALA A 92 -9.05 20.48 2.33
N LYS A 93 -8.45 21.61 2.73
CA LYS A 93 -9.00 22.55 3.71
C LYS A 93 -10.19 23.35 3.20
N HIS A 94 -10.40 23.46 1.88
CA HIS A 94 -11.54 24.21 1.33
C HIS A 94 -12.85 23.50 1.67
N HIS A 95 -12.86 22.17 1.66
CA HIS A 95 -13.98 21.34 2.09
C HIS A 95 -14.32 21.52 3.58
N ASP A 96 -13.33 21.82 4.42
CA ASP A 96 -13.48 22.18 5.85
C ASP A 96 -13.75 23.68 6.10
N THR A 97 -13.79 24.53 5.06
CA THR A 97 -13.92 25.99 5.19
C THR A 97 -15.30 26.47 4.73
N ILE A 98 -15.94 27.35 5.51
CA ILE A 98 -17.27 27.89 5.17
C ILE A 98 -17.20 28.81 3.95
N ARG A 99 -17.89 28.42 2.88
CA ARG A 99 -18.16 29.24 1.68
C ARG A 99 -19.33 30.18 1.97
N LYS A 100 -19.02 31.41 2.39
CA LYS A 100 -20.01 32.45 2.76
C LYS A 100 -20.89 32.95 1.61
N ASP A 101 -20.50 32.62 0.39
CA ASP A 101 -21.19 32.86 -0.88
C ASP A 101 -22.23 31.77 -1.22
N LEU A 102 -22.24 30.65 -0.49
CA LEU A 102 -23.14 29.52 -0.69
C LEU A 102 -24.09 29.33 0.53
N PRO A 103 -25.28 28.74 0.34
CA PRO A 103 -26.21 28.42 1.42
C PRO A 103 -25.65 27.43 2.45
N THR A 104 -26.38 27.29 3.56
CA THR A 104 -26.16 26.27 4.59
C THR A 104 -27.38 25.37 4.67
N TYR A 105 -27.16 24.05 4.68
CA TYR A 105 -28.20 23.02 4.73
C TYR A 105 -28.10 22.19 6.02
N LYS A 106 -29.24 21.69 6.50
CA LYS A 106 -29.32 20.68 7.56
C LYS A 106 -29.09 19.27 7.04
N ALA A 107 -28.80 18.35 7.95
CA ALA A 107 -28.64 16.92 7.63
C ALA A 107 -29.91 16.32 6.97
N GLU A 108 -31.11 16.65 7.45
CA GLU A 108 -32.36 16.09 6.92
C GLU A 108 -32.66 16.57 5.49
N GLU A 109 -32.23 17.79 5.13
CA GLU A 109 -32.37 18.30 3.76
C GLU A 109 -31.49 17.50 2.80
N ILE A 110 -30.26 17.18 3.20
CA ILE A 110 -29.31 16.41 2.39
C ILE A 110 -29.79 14.97 2.23
N ILE A 111 -30.28 14.34 3.30
CA ILE A 111 -30.82 12.96 3.29
C ILE A 111 -31.99 12.80 2.30
N ALA A 112 -32.76 13.87 2.01
CA ALA A 112 -33.84 13.83 1.01
C ALA A 112 -33.35 13.80 -0.46
N HIS A 113 -32.06 14.05 -0.69
CA HIS A 113 -31.40 14.08 -2.00
C HIS A 113 -30.53 12.82 -2.17
N ASP A 114 -31.18 11.64 -2.15
CA ASP A 114 -30.57 10.31 -2.23
C ASP A 114 -30.67 9.65 -3.63
N ASN A 115 -31.33 10.27 -4.61
CA ASN A 115 -31.65 9.63 -5.89
C ASN A 115 -31.84 10.62 -7.06
N GLU A 116 -31.72 10.13 -8.30
CA GLU A 116 -31.79 10.92 -9.55
C GLU A 116 -33.02 11.86 -9.69
N LYS A 117 -34.12 11.63 -8.96
CA LYS A 117 -35.35 12.44 -9.06
C LYS A 117 -35.42 13.59 -8.05
N THR A 118 -34.74 13.46 -6.92
CA THR A 118 -34.61 14.55 -5.93
C THR A 118 -33.29 15.29 -6.08
N GLY A 119 -32.28 14.65 -6.67
CA GLY A 119 -30.89 15.08 -6.68
C GLY A 119 -30.06 14.10 -5.85
N ILE A 120 -28.77 13.98 -6.13
CA ILE A 120 -27.83 13.09 -5.44
C ILE A 120 -26.81 13.98 -4.74
N TRP A 121 -27.09 14.30 -3.48
CA TRP A 121 -26.24 15.16 -2.66
C TRP A 121 -25.35 14.34 -1.74
N VAL A 122 -24.14 14.84 -1.46
CA VAL A 122 -23.18 14.25 -0.53
C VAL A 122 -22.50 15.31 0.33
N THR A 123 -21.95 14.90 1.48
CA THR A 123 -21.07 15.74 2.31
C THR A 123 -19.63 15.26 2.34
N TYR A 124 -18.70 16.21 2.47
CA TYR A 124 -17.27 15.97 2.67
C TYR A 124 -16.68 17.13 3.48
N GLY A 125 -16.01 16.84 4.61
CA GLY A 125 -15.62 17.87 5.57
C GLY A 125 -16.82 18.61 6.15
N ILE A 126 -17.08 19.83 5.68
CA ILE A 126 -18.31 20.61 5.94
C ILE A 126 -19.01 21.09 4.67
N GLY A 127 -18.53 20.72 3.48
CA GLY A 127 -19.17 21.09 2.22
C GLY A 127 -20.36 20.17 1.89
N VAL A 128 -21.31 20.71 1.14
CA VAL A 128 -22.44 19.97 0.54
C VAL A 128 -22.29 20.07 -0.98
N TYR A 129 -22.37 18.93 -1.67
CA TYR A 129 -22.06 18.79 -3.09
C TYR A 129 -23.20 18.09 -3.82
N ASP A 130 -23.64 18.62 -4.97
CA ASP A 130 -24.59 17.93 -5.86
C ASP A 130 -23.79 17.20 -6.94
N ILE A 131 -23.80 15.86 -6.88
CA ILE A 131 -23.04 15.00 -7.78
C ILE A 131 -23.94 14.27 -8.79
N THR A 132 -25.20 14.71 -8.96
CA THR A 132 -26.20 14.06 -9.84
C THR A 132 -25.66 13.85 -11.27
N ASP A 133 -25.13 14.91 -11.88
CA ASP A 133 -24.54 14.86 -13.22
C ASP A 133 -23.19 14.11 -13.28
N PHE A 134 -22.59 13.76 -12.14
CA PHE A 134 -21.29 13.11 -12.05
C PHE A 134 -21.37 11.59 -11.83
N VAL A 135 -22.39 11.08 -11.13
CA VAL A 135 -22.54 9.63 -10.85
C VAL A 135 -22.45 8.77 -12.12
N PRO A 136 -23.13 9.07 -13.25
CA PRO A 136 -23.04 8.27 -14.48
C PRO A 136 -21.66 8.32 -15.16
N LYS A 137 -20.78 9.21 -14.72
CA LYS A 137 -19.43 9.44 -15.26
C LYS A 137 -18.34 8.90 -14.33
N HIS A 138 -18.68 8.45 -13.11
CA HIS A 138 -17.71 7.97 -12.13
C HIS A 138 -17.25 6.52 -12.42
N PRO A 139 -15.95 6.22 -12.35
CA PRO A 139 -15.40 4.86 -12.45
C PRO A 139 -15.83 3.93 -11.29
N GLY A 140 -17.08 3.47 -11.34
CA GLY A 140 -17.72 2.71 -10.27
C GLY A 140 -19.02 3.34 -9.75
N SER A 141 -19.76 4.06 -10.61
CA SER A 141 -21.12 4.60 -10.42
C SER A 141 -21.94 3.96 -9.29
N ASP A 142 -22.11 2.64 -9.36
CA ASP A 142 -22.97 1.84 -8.50
C ASP A 142 -22.56 1.91 -7.01
N LYS A 143 -21.27 2.17 -6.72
CA LYS A 143 -20.77 2.38 -5.36
C LYS A 143 -20.87 3.84 -4.89
N VAL A 144 -21.02 4.82 -5.78
CA VAL A 144 -21.19 6.23 -5.39
C VAL A 144 -22.58 6.48 -4.82
N MET A 145 -23.60 5.82 -5.37
CA MET A 145 -24.98 5.86 -4.85
C MET A 145 -25.11 5.40 -3.39
N LEU A 146 -24.15 4.67 -2.85
CA LEU A 146 -24.15 4.21 -1.46
C LEU A 146 -23.81 5.33 -0.46
N ALA A 147 -23.34 6.49 -0.94
CA ALA A 147 -23.13 7.69 -0.15
C ALA A 147 -24.19 8.77 -0.42
N ALA A 148 -25.18 8.51 -1.28
CA ALA A 148 -26.22 9.48 -1.63
C ALA A 148 -27.05 9.85 -0.38
N GLY A 149 -27.28 11.15 -0.19
CA GLY A 149 -27.88 11.70 1.03
C GLY A 149 -26.97 11.68 2.27
N GLY A 150 -25.67 11.39 2.12
CA GLY A 150 -24.75 11.17 3.25
C GLY A 150 -23.29 11.57 2.99
N ALA A 151 -22.42 11.20 3.93
CA ALA A 151 -21.00 11.56 3.90
C ALA A 151 -20.18 10.61 3.01
N ILE A 152 -19.34 11.17 2.13
CA ILE A 152 -18.36 10.39 1.33
C ILE A 152 -17.04 10.15 2.07
N ASP A 153 -16.76 10.85 3.18
CA ASP A 153 -15.54 10.67 3.98
C ASP A 153 -15.29 9.19 4.36
N PRO A 154 -16.25 8.40 4.86
CA PRO A 154 -16.00 6.98 5.20
C PRO A 154 -15.57 6.16 3.99
N PHE A 155 -16.14 6.43 2.82
CA PHE A 155 -15.78 5.78 1.56
C PHE A 155 -14.38 6.20 1.10
N TRP A 156 -13.99 7.47 1.26
CA TRP A 156 -12.68 7.99 0.86
C TRP A 156 -11.56 7.58 1.82
N HIS A 157 -11.87 7.33 3.10
CA HIS A 157 -10.93 6.67 4.03
C HIS A 157 -10.59 5.25 3.57
N VAL A 158 -11.54 4.47 3.05
CA VAL A 158 -11.29 3.12 2.50
C VAL A 158 -10.63 3.21 1.12
N PHE A 159 -11.27 3.92 0.18
CA PHE A 159 -10.84 4.10 -1.20
C PHE A 159 -9.95 5.35 -1.33
N GLN A 160 -8.76 5.29 -0.70
CA GLN A 160 -7.73 6.34 -0.65
C GLN A 160 -7.30 6.91 -2.02
N GLN A 161 -7.64 6.23 -3.12
CA GLN A 161 -7.44 6.70 -4.49
C GLN A 161 -8.17 8.01 -4.86
N HIS A 162 -9.15 8.44 -4.03
CA HIS A 162 -9.87 9.71 -4.16
C HIS A 162 -9.20 10.86 -3.38
N ASN A 163 -8.30 10.57 -2.44
CA ASN A 163 -7.59 11.59 -1.65
C ASN A 163 -6.42 12.20 -2.42
N THR A 164 -6.66 12.64 -3.66
CA THR A 164 -5.67 13.34 -4.50
C THR A 164 -6.14 14.78 -4.79
N PRO A 165 -5.22 15.75 -4.96
CA PRO A 165 -5.59 17.15 -5.17
C PRO A 165 -6.50 17.37 -6.37
N GLU A 166 -6.35 16.55 -7.42
CA GLU A 166 -7.15 16.64 -8.65
C GLU A 166 -8.61 16.21 -8.40
N VAL A 167 -8.81 15.15 -7.62
CA VAL A 167 -10.16 14.65 -7.27
C VAL A 167 -10.83 15.57 -6.24
N LEU A 168 -10.07 16.13 -5.29
CA LEU A 168 -10.54 17.17 -4.37
C LEU A 168 -10.95 18.46 -5.11
N THR A 169 -10.13 18.91 -6.06
CA THR A 169 -10.44 20.08 -6.91
C THR A 169 -11.70 19.84 -7.74
N LEU A 170 -11.84 18.65 -8.33
CA LEU A 170 -13.04 18.24 -9.05
C LEU A 170 -14.28 18.22 -8.15
N LEU A 171 -14.17 17.70 -6.92
CA LEU A 171 -15.27 17.69 -5.95
C LEU A 171 -15.74 19.11 -5.61
N GLU A 172 -14.83 20.08 -5.39
CA GLU A 172 -15.20 21.47 -5.09
C GLU A 172 -15.97 22.15 -6.24
N THR A 173 -15.86 21.68 -7.49
CA THR A 173 -16.70 22.17 -8.61
C THR A 173 -18.18 21.79 -8.49
N PHE A 174 -18.52 20.77 -7.71
CA PHE A 174 -19.88 20.31 -7.45
C PHE A 174 -20.50 20.94 -6.19
N ARG A 175 -19.79 21.86 -5.52
CA ARG A 175 -20.22 22.39 -4.23
C ARG A 175 -21.39 23.35 -4.35
N ILE A 176 -22.50 22.98 -3.70
CA ILE A 176 -23.72 23.78 -3.61
C ILE A 176 -23.86 24.50 -2.26
N GLY A 177 -23.17 24.06 -1.20
CA GLY A 177 -23.40 24.62 0.13
C GLY A 177 -22.40 24.22 1.21
N ASN A 178 -22.85 24.44 2.45
CA ASN A 178 -22.17 24.13 3.70
C ASN A 178 -23.13 23.34 4.61
N LEU A 179 -22.61 22.47 5.47
CA LEU A 179 -23.38 21.76 6.50
C LEU A 179 -23.56 22.66 7.73
N ASN A 180 -24.78 22.67 8.29
CA ASN A 180 -25.14 23.37 9.52
C ASN A 180 -24.22 23.00 10.71
N GLU A 181 -23.82 23.97 11.53
CA GLU A 181 -22.84 23.80 12.60
C GLU A 181 -23.30 22.81 13.70
N GLU A 182 -24.60 22.74 13.97
CA GLU A 182 -25.19 21.75 14.88
C GLU A 182 -25.04 20.32 14.32
N ASP A 183 -25.19 20.16 13.00
CA ASP A 183 -25.08 18.89 12.30
C ASP A 183 -23.62 18.49 12.06
N GLN A 184 -22.69 19.44 11.95
CA GLN A 184 -21.25 19.19 11.83
C GLN A 184 -20.65 18.41 13.01
N VAL A 185 -21.29 18.35 14.17
CA VAL A 185 -20.85 17.45 15.27
C VAL A 185 -21.61 16.13 15.21
N SER A 186 -22.91 16.16 14.92
CA SER A 186 -23.72 14.94 14.82
C SER A 186 -23.21 14.00 13.71
N THR A 187 -22.96 14.51 12.50
CA THR A 187 -22.54 13.70 11.34
C THR A 187 -21.07 13.26 11.38
N ARG A 188 -20.23 13.83 12.25
CA ARG A 188 -18.82 13.42 12.39
C ARG A 188 -18.65 12.17 13.26
N ASP A 189 -19.51 12.00 14.27
CA ASP A 189 -19.42 10.91 15.25
C ASP A 189 -20.59 9.91 15.20
N LEU A 190 -21.79 10.28 14.70
CA LEU A 190 -22.91 9.34 14.54
C LEU A 190 -22.58 8.30 13.46
N GLY A 191 -22.27 7.10 13.92
CA GLY A 191 -21.92 6.00 13.04
C GLY A 191 -20.48 6.05 12.50
N ASP A 192 -19.58 6.83 13.12
CA ASP A 192 -18.14 6.74 12.82
C ASP A 192 -17.68 5.28 13.00
N PRO A 193 -17.36 4.54 11.91
CA PRO A 193 -17.06 3.12 12.02
C PRO A 193 -15.70 2.87 12.69
N TRP A 194 -14.90 3.94 12.87
CA TRP A 194 -13.61 3.93 13.54
C TRP A 194 -13.70 4.25 15.05
N SER A 195 -14.89 4.46 15.60
CA SER A 195 -15.11 4.80 17.01
C SER A 195 -14.67 3.68 17.98
N GLY A 196 -14.86 2.41 17.59
CA GLY A 196 -14.44 1.22 18.34
C GLY A 196 -12.97 0.82 18.18
N GLU A 197 -12.12 1.64 17.55
CA GLU A 197 -10.73 1.30 17.25
C GLU A 197 -9.86 1.07 18.51
N PRO A 198 -8.95 0.07 18.50
CA PRO A 198 -8.04 -0.16 19.63
C PRO A 198 -7.03 0.99 19.82
N ARG A 199 -6.51 1.13 21.04
CA ARG A 199 -5.42 2.08 21.35
C ARG A 199 -4.07 1.49 20.94
N ARG A 200 -3.23 2.29 20.29
CA ARG A 200 -1.87 1.90 19.82
C ARG A 200 -0.77 2.63 20.60
N HIS A 201 0.44 2.06 20.57
CA HIS A 201 1.59 2.69 21.23
C HIS A 201 2.10 3.91 20.43
N PRO A 202 2.33 5.08 21.05
CA PRO A 202 2.63 6.33 20.34
C PRO A 202 4.02 6.37 19.67
N ILE A 203 4.82 5.29 19.76
CA ILE A 203 6.06 5.14 18.98
C ILE A 203 5.80 4.80 17.51
N LEU A 204 4.66 4.17 17.22
CA LEU A 204 4.24 3.85 15.85
C LEU A 204 3.92 5.15 15.12
N LYS A 205 4.55 5.38 13.97
CA LYS A 205 4.34 6.57 13.15
C LYS A 205 3.22 6.27 12.15
N PRO A 206 2.04 6.91 12.26
CA PRO A 206 0.93 6.64 11.36
C PRO A 206 1.17 7.24 9.98
N ALA A 207 1.13 6.39 8.95
CA ALA A 207 0.97 6.79 7.55
C ALA A 207 -0.51 7.13 7.23
N ALA A 208 -1.46 6.59 8.01
CA ALA A 208 -2.85 7.03 8.06
C ALA A 208 -3.48 6.74 9.44
N MET A 209 -4.48 7.53 9.84
CA MET A 209 -5.21 7.35 11.11
C MET A 209 -6.53 6.59 10.94
N LYS A 210 -7.23 6.80 9.81
CA LYS A 210 -8.46 6.11 9.42
C LYS A 210 -8.32 5.66 7.95
N PRO A 211 -8.29 4.35 7.63
CA PRO A 211 -7.88 3.26 8.53
C PRO A 211 -6.53 3.52 9.20
N TYR A 212 -6.37 3.03 10.42
CA TYR A 212 -5.09 3.11 11.11
C TYR A 212 -4.02 2.25 10.41
N ASN A 213 -2.95 2.90 9.99
CA ASN A 213 -1.81 2.28 9.31
C ASN A 213 -0.54 2.93 9.81
N ALA A 214 0.32 2.18 10.50
CA ALA A 214 1.51 2.73 11.17
C ALA A 214 2.67 1.73 11.24
N GLU A 215 3.90 2.24 11.22
CA GLU A 215 5.14 1.45 11.32
C GLU A 215 6.01 1.91 12.49
N PRO A 216 6.83 1.03 13.10
CA PRO A 216 7.81 1.44 14.11
C PRO A 216 8.94 2.27 13.48
N PRO A 217 9.69 3.05 14.28
CA PRO A 217 10.95 3.65 13.82
C PRO A 217 11.94 2.55 13.37
N PRO A 218 12.74 2.76 12.30
CA PRO A 218 13.61 1.72 11.77
C PRO A 218 14.59 1.14 12.80
N SER A 219 15.16 1.96 13.68
CA SER A 219 16.04 1.48 14.77
C SER A 219 15.34 0.46 15.68
N VAL A 220 14.11 0.78 16.11
CA VAL A 220 13.28 -0.05 17.00
C VAL A 220 12.89 -1.38 16.32
N LEU A 221 12.69 -1.39 15.00
CA LEU A 221 12.41 -2.61 14.23
C LEU A 221 13.52 -3.66 14.37
N VAL A 222 14.78 -3.23 14.46
CA VAL A 222 15.98 -4.10 14.45
C VAL A 222 16.64 -4.26 15.83
N ASP A 223 16.00 -3.80 16.90
CA ASP A 223 16.49 -3.98 18.27
C ASP A 223 16.10 -5.35 18.88
N SER A 224 15.23 -6.12 18.22
CA SER A 224 14.89 -7.50 18.58
C SER A 224 14.61 -8.37 17.35
N PHE A 225 14.99 -9.65 17.40
CA PHE A 225 14.66 -10.62 16.34
C PHE A 225 13.16 -10.93 16.27
N LEU A 226 12.46 -10.91 17.41
CA LEU A 226 11.00 -10.94 17.49
C LEU A 226 10.52 -9.51 17.77
N THR A 227 9.81 -8.92 16.83
CA THR A 227 9.23 -7.58 16.96
C THR A 227 8.15 -7.61 18.06
N PRO A 228 8.25 -6.80 19.13
CA PRO A 228 7.23 -6.74 20.18
C PRO A 228 5.84 -6.42 19.61
N ASN A 229 4.79 -7.03 20.15
CA ASN A 229 3.43 -6.95 19.61
C ASN A 229 2.95 -5.50 19.44
N GLU A 230 3.28 -4.63 20.41
CA GLU A 230 2.89 -3.22 20.47
C GLU A 230 3.68 -2.33 19.48
N PHE A 231 4.79 -2.84 18.92
CA PHE A 231 5.63 -2.17 17.92
C PHE A 231 5.53 -2.83 16.54
N PHE A 232 4.83 -3.96 16.41
CA PHE A 232 4.61 -4.64 15.15
C PHE A 232 3.72 -3.77 14.25
N TYR A 233 4.13 -3.57 12.99
CA TYR A 233 3.46 -2.63 12.08
C TYR A 233 1.98 -2.98 11.88
N VAL A 234 1.12 -1.96 11.88
CA VAL A 234 -0.33 -2.12 11.68
C VAL A 234 -0.66 -1.74 10.25
N ARG A 235 -1.32 -2.64 9.52
CA ARG A 235 -2.01 -2.32 8.26
C ARG A 235 -3.46 -2.75 8.37
N ASN A 236 -4.37 -1.77 8.39
CA ASN A 236 -5.81 -1.96 8.29
C ASN A 236 -6.30 -1.37 6.96
N HIS A 237 -7.22 -2.03 6.27
CA HIS A 237 -7.96 -1.45 5.13
C HIS A 237 -9.30 -0.86 5.58
N LEU A 238 -9.87 -1.48 6.60
CA LEU A 238 -11.24 -1.38 7.08
C LEU A 238 -11.24 -1.31 8.63
N PRO A 239 -12.36 -0.98 9.29
CA PRO A 239 -12.45 -0.89 10.75
C PRO A 239 -12.03 -2.18 11.45
N VAL A 240 -11.34 -2.07 12.59
CA VAL A 240 -10.97 -3.24 13.41
C VAL A 240 -12.22 -3.80 14.09
N PRO A 241 -12.68 -5.03 13.77
CA PRO A 241 -13.93 -5.55 14.32
C PRO A 241 -13.95 -5.67 15.85
N GLU A 242 -15.16 -5.66 16.40
CA GLU A 242 -15.45 -6.03 17.78
C GLU A 242 -16.10 -7.43 17.80
N ILE A 243 -15.40 -8.39 18.40
CA ILE A 243 -15.73 -9.83 18.31
C ILE A 243 -15.81 -10.40 19.73
N ASP A 244 -16.96 -11.00 20.10
CA ASP A 244 -17.08 -11.82 21.32
C ASP A 244 -16.51 -13.22 21.07
N GLU A 245 -15.50 -13.61 21.85
CA GLU A 245 -14.88 -14.95 21.81
C GLU A 245 -15.90 -16.09 22.01
N LYS A 246 -17.04 -15.82 22.65
CA LYS A 246 -18.08 -16.83 22.95
C LYS A 246 -18.96 -17.18 21.76
N THR A 247 -19.21 -16.22 20.86
CA THR A 247 -20.08 -16.40 19.69
C THR A 247 -19.31 -16.58 18.40
N TYR A 248 -18.02 -16.22 18.39
CA TYR A 248 -17.13 -16.35 17.24
C TYR A 248 -16.95 -17.80 16.75
N GLU A 249 -17.12 -17.97 15.45
CA GLU A 249 -16.88 -19.19 14.70
C GLU A 249 -16.26 -18.88 13.33
N ILE A 250 -15.56 -19.87 12.76
CA ILE A 250 -15.06 -19.85 11.38
C ILE A 250 -15.93 -20.78 10.54
N GLU A 251 -16.41 -20.30 9.39
CA GLU A 251 -17.07 -21.12 8.38
C GLU A 251 -16.05 -21.77 7.44
N PHE A 252 -16.12 -23.09 7.25
CA PHE A 252 -15.33 -23.84 6.27
C PHE A 252 -16.22 -24.38 5.16
N GLU A 253 -15.87 -24.04 3.92
CA GLU A 253 -16.58 -24.42 2.70
C GLU A 253 -15.66 -25.02 1.64
N ILE A 254 -16.23 -25.85 0.76
CA ILE A 254 -15.53 -26.48 -0.37
C ILE A 254 -16.45 -26.41 -1.59
N GLU A 255 -15.98 -25.86 -2.70
CA GLU A 255 -16.75 -25.68 -3.93
C GLU A 255 -17.32 -27.02 -4.43
N GLY A 256 -18.63 -27.08 -4.61
CA GLY A 256 -19.38 -28.30 -4.98
C GLY A 256 -19.83 -29.18 -3.80
N VAL A 257 -19.41 -28.90 -2.57
CA VAL A 257 -19.82 -29.65 -1.37
C VAL A 257 -20.89 -28.88 -0.61
N LYS A 258 -22.12 -29.44 -0.52
CA LYS A 258 -23.27 -28.79 0.13
C LYS A 258 -23.16 -28.58 1.65
N LYS A 259 -22.09 -29.06 2.30
CA LYS A 259 -21.94 -29.03 3.76
C LYS A 259 -20.93 -27.95 4.18
N VAL A 260 -21.44 -26.80 4.63
CA VAL A 260 -20.68 -25.86 5.45
C VAL A 260 -20.31 -26.52 6.78
N THR A 261 -19.08 -26.33 7.25
CA THR A 261 -18.67 -26.77 8.59
C THR A 261 -18.21 -25.57 9.41
N LYS A 262 -18.96 -25.24 10.46
CA LYS A 262 -18.61 -24.20 11.42
C LYS A 262 -17.69 -24.74 12.51
N MET A 263 -16.70 -23.96 12.95
CA MET A 263 -15.84 -24.27 14.08
C MET A 263 -15.72 -23.07 15.03
N THR A 264 -16.10 -23.23 16.30
CA THR A 264 -15.86 -22.19 17.31
C THR A 264 -14.36 -22.04 17.58
N LEU A 265 -13.93 -20.93 18.17
CA LEU A 265 -12.53 -20.81 18.62
C LEU A 265 -12.14 -21.93 19.60
N LYS A 266 -13.07 -22.41 20.42
CA LYS A 266 -12.86 -23.55 21.33
C LYS A 266 -12.61 -24.85 20.56
N ASP A 267 -13.11 -25.00 19.34
CA ASP A 267 -12.84 -26.16 18.48
C ASP A 267 -11.52 -26.04 17.73
N ILE A 268 -11.14 -24.82 17.33
CA ILE A 268 -9.80 -24.53 16.77
C ILE A 268 -8.71 -24.78 17.85
N LYS A 269 -8.90 -24.26 19.07
CA LYS A 269 -7.99 -24.46 20.23
C LYS A 269 -7.90 -25.91 20.74
N LYS A 270 -8.73 -26.85 20.26
CA LYS A 270 -8.62 -28.30 20.55
C LYS A 270 -7.69 -29.05 19.59
N LEU A 271 -7.36 -28.46 18.45
CA LEU A 271 -6.44 -29.07 17.48
C LEU A 271 -4.99 -28.99 17.99
N PRO A 272 -4.06 -29.80 17.47
CA PRO A 272 -2.66 -29.67 17.83
C PRO A 272 -2.15 -28.26 17.56
N LYS A 273 -1.59 -27.62 18.60
CA LYS A 273 -1.00 -26.29 18.52
C LYS A 273 0.38 -26.40 17.86
N TYR A 274 0.54 -25.70 16.75
CA TYR A 274 1.82 -25.49 16.08
C TYR A 274 2.28 -24.05 16.26
N THR A 275 3.59 -23.83 16.34
CA THR A 275 4.21 -22.51 16.43
C THR A 275 5.17 -22.34 15.26
N VAL A 276 5.11 -21.20 14.57
CA VAL A 276 6.00 -20.85 13.46
C VAL A 276 6.50 -19.42 13.62
N THR A 277 7.83 -19.24 13.61
CA THR A 277 8.43 -17.91 13.53
C THR A 277 8.35 -17.43 12.08
N ALA A 278 7.59 -16.36 11.82
CA ALA A 278 7.40 -15.85 10.46
C ALA A 278 7.36 -14.31 10.41
N ALA A 279 8.17 -13.76 9.50
CA ALA A 279 8.12 -12.35 9.15
C ALA A 279 6.97 -12.11 8.15
N ILE A 280 6.13 -11.13 8.48
CA ILE A 280 5.04 -10.64 7.63
C ILE A 280 5.47 -9.27 7.09
N MET A 281 5.39 -9.08 5.78
CA MET A 281 5.81 -7.83 5.11
C MET A 281 4.69 -7.29 4.23
N CYS A 282 4.43 -5.99 4.31
CA CYS A 282 3.51 -5.31 3.40
C CYS A 282 4.09 -5.28 1.98
N GLY A 283 3.26 -5.56 0.96
CA GLY A 283 3.66 -5.40 -0.45
C GLY A 283 3.95 -3.95 -0.86
N GLY A 284 3.69 -2.97 0.02
CA GLY A 284 4.06 -1.57 -0.15
C GLY A 284 5.22 -1.11 0.75
N ASN A 285 5.95 -2.02 1.41
CA ASN A 285 7.14 -1.67 2.19
C ASN A 285 8.16 -0.90 1.32
N ARG A 286 8.81 0.14 1.88
CA ARG A 286 9.73 1.07 1.18
C ARG A 286 9.08 1.91 0.07
N ARG A 287 7.75 2.05 -0.02
CA ARG A 287 7.07 2.84 -1.07
C ARG A 287 7.56 4.30 -1.14
N SER A 288 7.93 4.93 -0.01
CA SER A 288 8.44 6.31 0.00
C SER A 288 9.68 6.52 -0.88
N GLU A 289 10.49 5.48 -1.11
CA GLU A 289 11.64 5.52 -2.00
C GLU A 289 11.23 5.53 -3.49
N MET A 290 10.15 4.84 -3.85
CA MET A 290 9.56 4.91 -5.20
C MET A 290 8.92 6.29 -5.45
N ASP A 291 8.21 6.80 -4.44
CA ASP A 291 7.53 8.10 -4.43
C ASP A 291 8.48 9.27 -4.71
N ALA A 292 9.76 9.13 -4.31
CA ALA A 292 10.83 10.08 -4.57
C ALA A 292 11.37 10.07 -6.03
N VAL A 293 11.04 9.05 -6.82
CA VAL A 293 11.40 8.94 -8.25
C VAL A 293 10.23 9.35 -9.15
N LYS A 294 9.03 8.82 -8.85
CA LYS A 294 7.77 9.22 -9.47
C LYS A 294 6.66 9.04 -8.44
N LYS A 295 5.77 10.02 -8.29
CA LYS A 295 4.64 9.94 -7.36
C LYS A 295 3.78 8.70 -7.66
N VAL A 296 3.53 7.89 -6.63
CA VAL A 296 2.67 6.69 -6.69
C VAL A 296 1.47 6.82 -5.76
N LYS A 297 0.42 6.02 -6.00
CA LYS A 297 -0.75 5.93 -5.10
C LYS A 297 -0.50 4.93 -3.96
N GLY A 298 -1.13 5.17 -2.83
CA GLY A 298 -1.06 4.33 -1.62
C GLY A 298 -0.22 4.93 -0.49
N LEU A 299 -0.26 4.27 0.67
CA LEU A 299 0.42 4.71 1.90
C LEU A 299 1.94 4.87 1.71
N SER A 300 2.49 6.01 2.12
CA SER A 300 3.92 6.31 2.00
C SER A 300 4.70 5.64 3.15
N TRP A 301 4.89 4.32 3.02
CA TRP A 301 5.68 3.52 3.95
C TRP A 301 7.17 3.79 3.79
N GLY A 302 7.87 3.94 4.91
CA GLY A 302 9.31 3.74 5.02
C GLY A 302 9.69 2.26 5.00
N PRO A 303 10.87 1.89 5.55
CA PRO A 303 11.39 0.54 5.49
C PRO A 303 10.82 -0.42 6.55
N SER A 304 9.86 -0.01 7.38
CA SER A 304 9.44 -0.74 8.58
C SER A 304 8.01 -1.29 8.48
N ALA A 305 7.43 -1.37 7.28
CA ALA A 305 6.16 -2.08 7.03
C ALA A 305 6.37 -3.61 6.97
N VAL A 306 7.09 -4.13 7.96
CA VAL A 306 7.47 -5.53 8.19
C VAL A 306 7.57 -5.78 9.69
N GLY A 307 7.30 -7.00 10.14
CA GLY A 307 7.57 -7.44 11.51
C GLY A 307 7.74 -8.95 11.56
N ASN A 308 8.54 -9.44 12.51
CA ASN A 308 8.79 -10.87 12.73
C ASN A 308 8.25 -11.31 14.09
N ALA A 309 7.51 -12.41 14.14
CA ALA A 309 6.89 -12.90 15.37
C ALA A 309 6.74 -14.42 15.36
N GLU A 310 6.60 -15.01 16.55
CA GLU A 310 6.17 -16.40 16.73
C GLU A 310 4.64 -16.47 16.71
N TRP A 311 4.09 -17.02 15.64
CA TRP A 311 2.65 -17.23 15.50
C TRP A 311 2.29 -18.63 15.96
N SER A 312 1.27 -18.77 16.80
CA SER A 312 0.82 -20.10 17.25
C SER A 312 -0.68 -20.32 17.01
N GLY A 313 -1.02 -21.54 16.57
CA GLY A 313 -2.36 -21.85 16.08
C GLY A 313 -2.54 -23.30 15.64
N ALA A 314 -3.67 -23.58 14.99
CA ALA A 314 -3.93 -24.87 14.36
C ALA A 314 -3.42 -24.88 12.91
N ARG A 315 -2.84 -25.99 12.43
CA ARG A 315 -2.44 -26.12 11.03
C ARG A 315 -3.64 -26.18 10.10
N LEU A 316 -3.62 -25.39 9.03
CA LEU A 316 -4.68 -25.35 8.04
C LEU A 316 -4.77 -26.67 7.25
N SER A 317 -3.61 -27.26 6.91
CA SER A 317 -3.53 -28.58 6.26
C SER A 317 -4.32 -29.66 7.00
N ASP A 318 -4.24 -29.67 8.33
CA ASP A 318 -4.84 -30.69 9.19
C ASP A 318 -6.36 -30.51 9.26
N ILE A 319 -6.84 -29.25 9.26
CA ILE A 319 -8.26 -28.92 9.19
C ILE A 319 -8.83 -29.33 7.82
N LEU A 320 -8.19 -28.90 6.73
CA LEU A 320 -8.64 -29.18 5.37
C LEU A 320 -8.62 -30.70 5.07
N ALA A 321 -7.58 -31.42 5.49
CA ALA A 321 -7.52 -32.88 5.37
C ALA A 321 -8.65 -33.57 6.16
N LYS A 322 -8.97 -33.09 7.37
CA LYS A 322 -10.10 -33.58 8.19
C LYS A 322 -11.47 -33.31 7.55
N LEU A 323 -11.58 -32.29 6.69
CA LEU A 323 -12.75 -32.00 5.86
C LEU A 323 -12.76 -32.77 4.52
N GLY A 324 -11.76 -33.63 4.27
CA GLY A 324 -11.65 -34.45 3.06
C GLY A 324 -10.97 -33.76 1.87
N VAL A 325 -10.43 -32.56 2.06
CA VAL A 325 -9.69 -31.81 1.02
C VAL A 325 -8.34 -32.49 0.77
N LYS A 326 -7.90 -32.47 -0.49
CA LYS A 326 -6.59 -32.95 -0.93
C LYS A 326 -5.81 -31.80 -1.58
N SER A 327 -4.49 -31.92 -1.64
CA SER A 327 -3.65 -30.98 -2.40
C SER A 327 -4.03 -31.01 -3.88
N ASP A 328 -3.98 -29.83 -4.51
CA ASP A 328 -4.29 -29.57 -5.91
C ASP A 328 -3.50 -28.32 -6.32
N GLU A 329 -2.93 -28.31 -7.54
CA GLU A 329 -2.06 -27.22 -8.03
C GLU A 329 -2.83 -26.12 -8.77
N VAL A 330 -4.12 -26.32 -9.04
CA VAL A 330 -4.99 -25.35 -9.76
C VAL A 330 -5.97 -24.67 -8.80
N LYS A 331 -6.40 -25.36 -7.74
CA LYS A 331 -7.33 -24.82 -6.75
C LYS A 331 -6.66 -23.82 -5.80
N HIS A 332 -7.48 -23.03 -5.13
CA HIS A 332 -7.07 -22.05 -4.12
C HIS A 332 -7.81 -22.25 -2.80
N VAL A 333 -7.23 -21.74 -1.72
CA VAL A 333 -7.94 -21.43 -0.48
C VAL A 333 -8.12 -19.93 -0.40
N HIS A 334 -9.37 -19.50 -0.21
CA HIS A 334 -9.75 -18.13 0.08
C HIS A 334 -9.82 -17.97 1.60
N PHE A 335 -9.42 -16.81 2.08
CA PHE A 335 -9.56 -16.36 3.46
C PHE A 335 -10.36 -15.05 3.44
N GLU A 336 -11.38 -14.96 4.28
CA GLU A 336 -12.32 -13.84 4.33
C GLU A 336 -12.41 -13.38 5.80
N GLY A 337 -12.04 -12.12 6.05
CA GLY A 337 -12.07 -11.47 7.36
C GLY A 337 -13.46 -10.95 7.72
N LEU A 338 -13.63 -10.56 8.98
CA LEU A 338 -14.86 -9.95 9.50
C LEU A 338 -14.86 -8.41 9.41
N ASP A 339 -13.82 -7.80 8.81
CA ASP A 339 -13.74 -6.38 8.52
C ASP A 339 -14.38 -6.06 7.15
N THR A 340 -15.34 -5.12 7.14
CA THR A 340 -16.17 -4.77 5.97
C THR A 340 -15.95 -3.34 5.48
N ASP A 341 -16.09 -3.14 4.17
CA ASP A 341 -16.31 -1.80 3.59
C ASP A 341 -17.76 -1.32 3.86
N PRO A 342 -18.09 -0.03 3.64
CA PRO A 342 -19.45 0.48 3.84
C PRO A 342 -20.51 -0.19 2.96
N THR A 343 -20.12 -1.05 2.00
CA THR A 343 -21.02 -1.84 1.16
C THR A 343 -21.18 -3.27 1.69
N SER A 344 -20.75 -3.53 2.92
CA SER A 344 -20.67 -4.86 3.56
C SER A 344 -19.79 -5.87 2.83
N THR A 345 -18.81 -5.42 2.02
CA THR A 345 -17.83 -6.30 1.37
C THR A 345 -16.68 -6.58 2.33
N TYR A 346 -16.47 -7.85 2.69
CA TYR A 346 -15.38 -8.30 3.57
C TYR A 346 -13.99 -8.16 2.93
N TYR A 347 -12.95 -7.95 3.74
CA TYR A 347 -11.57 -8.14 3.29
C TYR A 347 -11.29 -9.62 3.01
N ALA A 348 -10.96 -9.94 1.76
CA ALA A 348 -10.63 -11.31 1.36
C ALA A 348 -9.39 -11.39 0.46
N ALA A 349 -8.69 -12.52 0.53
CA ALA A 349 -7.55 -12.85 -0.31
C ALA A 349 -7.43 -14.37 -0.50
N SER A 350 -6.60 -14.84 -1.43
CA SER A 350 -6.41 -16.28 -1.68
C SER A 350 -4.97 -16.70 -1.92
N ILE A 351 -4.69 -17.96 -1.59
CA ILE A 351 -3.41 -18.66 -1.85
C ILE A 351 -3.67 -19.97 -2.62
N PRO A 352 -2.70 -20.53 -3.36
CA PRO A 352 -2.83 -21.85 -3.96
C PRO A 352 -3.10 -22.94 -2.92
N LEU A 353 -3.95 -23.92 -3.24
CA LEU A 353 -4.30 -25.02 -2.33
C LEU A 353 -3.09 -25.90 -2.02
N SER A 354 -2.16 -26.08 -2.96
CA SER A 354 -0.90 -26.79 -2.69
C SER A 354 -0.03 -26.11 -1.62
N LYS A 355 0.04 -24.78 -1.57
CA LYS A 355 0.70 -24.05 -0.46
C LYS A 355 -0.06 -24.18 0.87
N ALA A 356 -1.39 -24.29 0.84
CA ALA A 356 -2.19 -24.52 2.04
C ALA A 356 -2.10 -25.97 2.58
N MET A 357 -1.81 -26.94 1.71
CA MET A 357 -1.75 -28.37 2.02
C MET A 357 -0.33 -28.92 2.19
N ASP A 358 0.73 -28.23 1.75
CA ASP A 358 2.12 -28.63 1.96
C ASP A 358 2.45 -28.66 3.47
N PRO A 359 2.87 -29.80 4.05
CA PRO A 359 3.24 -29.89 5.47
C PRO A 359 4.50 -29.08 5.86
N ARG A 360 5.22 -28.55 4.86
CA ARG A 360 6.35 -27.59 4.99
C ARG A 360 5.92 -26.16 4.66
N GLY A 361 4.66 -25.96 4.28
CA GLY A 361 4.08 -24.66 3.98
C GLY A 361 3.80 -23.84 5.25
N ASP A 362 3.68 -24.51 6.40
CA ASP A 362 3.43 -23.97 7.74
C ASP A 362 2.30 -22.93 7.80
N VAL A 363 1.26 -23.14 7.00
CA VAL A 363 0.06 -22.32 7.00
C VAL A 363 -0.78 -22.67 8.22
N ILE A 364 -1.00 -21.69 9.11
CA ILE A 364 -1.75 -21.88 10.36
C ILE A 364 -2.88 -20.86 10.50
N LEU A 365 -3.92 -21.26 11.23
CA LEU A 365 -4.93 -20.38 11.78
C LEU A 365 -4.47 -19.99 13.18
N ALA A 366 -3.73 -18.88 13.25
CA ALA A 366 -3.07 -18.38 14.45
C ALA A 366 -4.07 -17.68 15.38
N TYR A 367 -4.02 -18.01 16.67
CA TYR A 367 -4.77 -17.33 17.74
C TYR A 367 -3.84 -16.71 18.81
N GLU A 368 -2.53 -16.92 18.68
CA GLU A 368 -1.47 -16.34 19.51
C GLU A 368 -0.34 -15.74 18.65
N MET A 369 0.34 -14.74 19.21
CA MET A 369 1.48 -14.01 18.66
C MET A 369 2.48 -13.67 19.78
N ASN A 370 3.74 -14.11 19.62
CA ASN A 370 4.81 -14.01 20.61
C ASN A 370 4.38 -14.54 22.01
N GLY A 371 3.74 -15.71 22.03
CA GLY A 371 3.26 -16.38 23.26
C GLY A 371 2.06 -15.73 23.97
N GLN A 372 1.49 -14.67 23.39
CA GLN A 372 0.31 -13.97 23.91
C GLN A 372 -0.89 -14.14 22.96
N THR A 373 -2.11 -13.98 23.47
CA THR A 373 -3.31 -13.87 22.62
C THR A 373 -3.15 -12.74 21.60
N LEU A 374 -3.66 -12.92 20.37
CA LEU A 374 -3.66 -11.86 19.36
C LEU A 374 -4.28 -10.56 19.87
N SER A 375 -3.69 -9.41 19.50
CA SER A 375 -4.32 -8.10 19.71
C SER A 375 -5.46 -7.88 18.70
N ARG A 376 -6.36 -6.93 18.98
CA ARG A 376 -7.41 -6.54 18.03
C ARG A 376 -6.83 -6.06 16.69
N ASP A 377 -5.77 -5.24 16.68
CA ASP A 377 -5.12 -4.83 15.42
C ASP A 377 -4.50 -5.99 14.62
N HIS A 378 -3.97 -7.00 15.31
CA HIS A 378 -3.26 -8.11 14.67
C HIS A 378 -4.16 -9.30 14.33
N GLY A 379 -5.48 -9.18 14.53
CA GLY A 379 -6.47 -10.14 14.04
C GLY A 379 -7.13 -11.03 15.11
N PHE A 380 -7.27 -10.57 16.35
CA PHE A 380 -8.07 -11.27 17.36
C PHE A 380 -9.47 -11.64 16.84
N PRO A 381 -10.00 -12.85 17.10
CA PRO A 381 -9.37 -13.95 17.84
C PRO A 381 -8.53 -14.91 16.98
N VAL A 382 -8.69 -14.90 15.65
CA VAL A 382 -7.92 -15.75 14.72
C VAL A 382 -7.55 -14.99 13.45
N ARG A 383 -6.34 -15.23 12.96
CA ARG A 383 -5.89 -14.82 11.62
C ARG A 383 -5.33 -16.01 10.84
N ALA A 384 -5.32 -15.90 9.51
CA ALA A 384 -4.45 -16.70 8.67
C ALA A 384 -3.00 -16.20 8.78
N ILE A 385 -2.06 -17.13 8.97
CA ILE A 385 -0.62 -16.92 8.78
C ILE A 385 -0.14 -17.86 7.67
N VAL A 386 0.51 -17.29 6.66
CA VAL A 386 0.99 -17.94 5.45
C VAL A 386 2.49 -17.59 5.28
N PRO A 387 3.41 -18.38 5.89
CA PRO A 387 4.83 -18.04 5.89
C PRO A 387 5.42 -17.89 4.47
N GLY A 388 6.18 -16.82 4.27
CA GLY A 388 6.87 -16.53 3.01
C GLY A 388 6.05 -15.83 1.93
N THR A 389 4.77 -15.50 2.17
CA THR A 389 3.94 -14.69 1.25
C THR A 389 3.81 -13.25 1.72
N VAL A 390 3.36 -12.37 0.82
CA VAL A 390 3.02 -10.98 1.12
C VAL A 390 1.91 -10.88 2.18
N GLY A 391 2.02 -9.88 3.07
CA GLY A 391 1.11 -9.71 4.20
C GLY A 391 -0.38 -9.56 3.82
N ALA A 392 -0.70 -9.17 2.59
CA ALA A 392 -2.09 -9.14 2.08
C ALA A 392 -2.77 -10.51 2.08
N ARG A 393 -2.02 -11.62 1.99
CA ARG A 393 -2.58 -12.98 2.03
C ARG A 393 -2.72 -13.55 3.46
N ASN A 394 -2.28 -12.79 4.46
CA ASN A 394 -2.29 -13.16 5.88
C ASN A 394 -3.52 -12.53 6.57
N VAL A 395 -4.71 -12.87 6.08
CA VAL A 395 -6.01 -12.27 6.44
C VAL A 395 -6.26 -12.31 7.94
N LYS A 396 -6.72 -11.19 8.51
CA LYS A 396 -7.01 -11.00 9.93
C LYS A 396 -8.51 -11.20 10.21
N TRP A 397 -8.87 -11.33 11.49
CA TRP A 397 -10.27 -11.39 11.93
C TRP A 397 -11.08 -12.46 11.18
N LEU A 398 -10.46 -13.62 10.96
CA LEU A 398 -10.90 -14.59 9.96
C LEU A 398 -12.32 -15.10 10.26
N GLY A 399 -13.28 -14.85 9.37
CA GLY A 399 -14.65 -15.35 9.47
C GLY A 399 -14.90 -16.61 8.64
N ARG A 400 -14.25 -16.73 7.47
CA ARG A 400 -14.56 -17.79 6.50
C ARG A 400 -13.34 -18.27 5.71
N VAL A 401 -13.33 -19.57 5.41
CA VAL A 401 -12.28 -20.29 4.67
C VAL A 401 -12.95 -21.13 3.58
N PHE A 402 -12.71 -20.80 2.32
CA PHE A 402 -13.39 -21.41 1.17
C PHE A 402 -12.39 -22.02 0.19
N VAL A 403 -12.55 -23.30 -0.15
CA VAL A 403 -11.73 -23.98 -1.16
C VAL A 403 -12.41 -23.90 -2.53
N SER A 404 -11.76 -23.24 -3.49
CA SER A 404 -12.33 -22.95 -4.82
C SER A 404 -11.43 -23.35 -5.98
N ASN A 405 -12.02 -23.52 -7.17
CA ASN A 405 -11.34 -23.74 -8.44
C ASN A 405 -10.75 -22.45 -9.06
N LYS A 406 -10.82 -21.30 -8.37
CA LYS A 406 -10.32 -19.98 -8.81
C LYS A 406 -9.68 -19.23 -7.65
N GLU A 407 -8.91 -18.18 -7.94
CA GLU A 407 -8.55 -17.16 -6.95
C GLU A 407 -9.80 -16.48 -6.34
N SER A 408 -9.62 -15.81 -5.20
CA SER A 408 -10.60 -14.88 -4.66
C SER A 408 -10.87 -13.77 -5.68
N ASP A 409 -12.13 -13.43 -5.86
CA ASP A 409 -12.63 -12.36 -6.73
C ASP A 409 -12.56 -10.97 -6.08
N SER A 410 -12.13 -10.90 -4.82
CA SER A 410 -12.01 -9.65 -4.06
C SER A 410 -11.17 -8.59 -4.77
N HIS A 411 -11.46 -7.32 -4.48
CA HIS A 411 -10.66 -6.20 -4.98
C HIS A 411 -9.16 -6.37 -4.66
N TRP A 412 -8.81 -6.86 -3.47
CA TRP A 412 -7.41 -6.97 -3.02
C TRP A 412 -6.67 -8.22 -3.53
N GLN A 413 -7.38 -9.17 -4.15
CA GLN A 413 -6.76 -10.24 -4.93
C GLN A 413 -6.66 -9.85 -6.41
N GLN A 414 -7.73 -9.29 -6.98
CA GLN A 414 -7.84 -9.09 -8.43
C GLN A 414 -7.35 -7.74 -8.94
N LYS A 415 -7.51 -6.66 -8.17
CA LYS A 415 -7.30 -5.25 -8.60
C LYS A 415 -6.29 -4.46 -7.73
N ASP A 416 -5.56 -5.13 -6.84
CA ASP A 416 -4.48 -4.58 -6.01
C ASP A 416 -3.39 -5.66 -5.81
N TYR A 417 -2.26 -5.31 -5.20
CA TYR A 417 -1.15 -6.20 -4.88
C TYR A 417 -0.64 -7.01 -6.10
N LYS A 418 -0.41 -6.30 -7.21
CA LYS A 418 0.12 -6.80 -8.50
C LYS A 418 1.27 -5.90 -8.97
N GLY A 419 2.25 -6.49 -9.68
CA GLY A 419 3.43 -5.78 -10.19
C GLY A 419 3.34 -5.47 -11.69
N PHE A 420 3.76 -4.27 -12.11
CA PHE A 420 3.62 -3.81 -13.50
C PHE A 420 4.95 -3.23 -14.03
N SER A 421 5.00 -2.98 -15.34
CA SER A 421 6.11 -2.27 -15.97
C SER A 421 6.22 -0.83 -15.42
N PRO A 422 7.42 -0.26 -15.25
CA PRO A 422 7.59 1.17 -15.00
C PRO A 422 6.99 2.10 -16.08
N SER A 423 6.64 1.53 -17.25
CA SER A 423 5.96 2.23 -18.35
C SER A 423 4.42 2.17 -18.29
N THR A 424 3.83 1.56 -17.26
CA THR A 424 2.38 1.47 -17.06
C THR A 424 1.90 2.61 -16.16
N ASP A 425 0.76 3.22 -16.50
CA ASP A 425 0.10 4.25 -15.68
C ASP A 425 -1.40 3.95 -15.50
N TRP A 426 -2.14 4.81 -14.79
CA TRP A 426 -3.54 4.56 -14.39
C TRP A 426 -4.55 4.47 -15.54
N ASP A 427 -4.20 4.99 -16.71
CA ASP A 427 -4.96 4.91 -17.97
C ASP A 427 -4.74 3.60 -18.74
N THR A 428 -3.63 2.92 -18.46
CA THR A 428 -3.06 1.81 -19.24
C THR A 428 -2.88 0.53 -18.42
N VAL A 429 -3.18 0.56 -17.12
CA VAL A 429 -3.07 -0.59 -16.22
C VAL A 429 -4.14 -1.65 -16.50
N ASP A 430 -3.70 -2.87 -16.73
CA ASP A 430 -4.55 -4.05 -16.90
C ASP A 430 -4.17 -5.12 -15.88
N PHE A 431 -4.97 -5.22 -14.82
CA PHE A 431 -4.75 -6.18 -13.73
C PHE A 431 -4.91 -7.66 -14.13
N SER A 432 -5.41 -7.98 -15.32
CA SER A 432 -5.40 -9.35 -15.85
C SER A 432 -4.02 -9.79 -16.34
N LYS A 433 -3.16 -8.83 -16.72
CA LYS A 433 -1.81 -9.09 -17.27
C LYS A 433 -0.71 -9.30 -16.22
N SER A 434 -1.06 -9.28 -14.93
CA SER A 434 -0.11 -9.47 -13.82
C SER A 434 -0.65 -10.47 -12.79
N PRO A 435 0.13 -11.47 -12.35
CA PRO A 435 -0.28 -12.38 -11.29
C PRO A 435 -0.37 -11.64 -9.95
N ALA A 436 -1.35 -12.02 -9.12
CA ALA A 436 -1.43 -11.54 -7.75
C ALA A 436 -0.13 -11.89 -7.00
N ILE A 437 0.46 -10.92 -6.28
CA ILE A 437 1.69 -11.15 -5.53
C ILE A 437 1.40 -12.21 -4.45
N GLN A 438 2.18 -13.29 -4.48
CA GLN A 438 2.18 -14.37 -3.50
C GLN A 438 3.49 -14.30 -2.71
N SER A 439 4.56 -14.96 -3.18
CA SER A 439 5.92 -14.75 -2.65
C SER A 439 6.46 -13.37 -3.04
N MET A 440 7.14 -12.71 -2.11
CA MET A 440 7.89 -11.47 -2.35
C MET A 440 9.34 -11.78 -2.80
N PRO A 441 10.01 -10.86 -3.53
CA PRO A 441 11.43 -10.97 -3.84
C PRO A 441 12.31 -10.81 -2.58
N VAL A 442 13.62 -11.04 -2.74
CA VAL A 442 14.61 -10.69 -1.71
C VAL A 442 14.67 -9.17 -1.50
N THR A 443 14.82 -8.74 -0.26
CA THR A 443 14.94 -7.33 0.12
C THR A 443 15.76 -7.18 1.40
N SER A 444 16.32 -6.00 1.61
CA SER A 444 17.01 -5.60 2.83
C SER A 444 16.82 -4.10 3.08
N SER A 445 17.15 -3.63 4.28
CA SER A 445 17.24 -2.20 4.58
C SER A 445 18.22 -1.95 5.72
N ILE A 446 18.95 -0.83 5.64
CA ILE A 446 19.72 -0.30 6.78
C ILE A 446 18.73 0.47 7.66
N CYS A 447 18.79 0.18 8.96
CA CYS A 447 17.86 0.70 9.97
C CYS A 447 18.57 1.48 11.09
N PHE A 448 19.88 1.32 11.22
CA PHE A 448 20.77 2.17 12.01
C PHE A 448 22.15 2.21 11.31
N PRO A 449 22.81 3.38 11.18
CA PRO A 449 22.31 4.72 11.52
C PRO A 449 21.14 5.18 10.63
N LEU A 450 20.42 6.20 11.07
CA LEU A 450 19.37 6.86 10.29
C LEU A 450 19.98 7.89 9.30
N PRO A 451 19.28 8.22 8.19
CA PRO A 451 19.76 9.23 7.23
C PRO A 451 20.03 10.59 7.89
N GLY A 452 21.27 11.08 7.78
CA GLY A 452 21.71 12.35 8.36
C GLY A 452 22.07 12.30 9.85
N GLU A 453 22.02 11.13 10.49
CA GLU A 453 22.45 10.94 11.88
C GLU A 453 23.98 11.13 12.03
N LYS A 454 24.40 11.80 13.12
CA LYS A 454 25.82 11.99 13.45
C LYS A 454 26.27 10.92 14.43
N ILE A 455 26.95 9.90 13.92
CA ILE A 455 27.48 8.80 14.72
C ILE A 455 28.90 9.08 15.25
N GLU A 456 29.18 8.54 16.43
CA GLU A 456 30.51 8.47 17.02
C GLU A 456 31.26 7.26 16.43
N VAL A 457 32.42 7.47 15.83
CA VAL A 457 33.31 6.40 15.35
C VAL A 457 34.07 5.82 16.55
N LYS A 458 33.98 4.50 16.78
CA LYS A 458 34.59 3.82 17.93
C LYS A 458 35.67 2.86 17.46
N ASP A 459 36.89 3.07 17.93
CA ASP A 459 38.08 2.29 17.56
C ASP A 459 38.32 2.18 16.04
N GLY A 460 37.86 3.18 15.27
CA GLY A 460 37.91 3.23 13.81
C GLY A 460 36.68 2.66 13.09
N PHE A 461 35.72 2.07 13.82
CA PHE A 461 34.55 1.39 13.28
C PHE A 461 33.24 2.16 13.53
N ILE A 462 32.21 1.79 12.76
CA ILE A 462 30.81 2.18 12.95
C ILE A 462 29.95 0.93 13.00
N THR A 463 28.97 0.89 13.90
CA THR A 463 27.98 -0.20 13.94
C THR A 463 26.83 0.11 12.99
N VAL A 464 26.60 -0.77 12.02
CA VAL A 464 25.42 -0.73 11.14
C VAL A 464 24.46 -1.84 11.56
N LYS A 465 23.16 -1.55 11.63
CA LYS A 465 22.09 -2.56 11.80
C LYS A 465 21.10 -2.46 10.65
N GLY A 466 20.47 -3.58 10.32
CA GLY A 466 19.44 -3.68 9.30
C GLY A 466 18.73 -5.02 9.35
N TYR A 467 17.84 -5.25 8.38
CA TYR A 467 17.25 -6.57 8.14
C TYR A 467 17.50 -7.01 6.69
N ALA A 468 17.41 -8.33 6.46
CA ALA A 468 17.30 -8.93 5.14
C ALA A 468 16.27 -10.07 5.19
N TRP A 469 15.44 -10.19 4.16
CA TRP A 469 14.36 -11.17 4.08
C TRP A 469 14.05 -11.53 2.62
N SER A 470 13.43 -12.70 2.39
CA SER A 470 13.00 -13.15 1.07
C SER A 470 11.77 -14.06 1.18
N GLY A 471 10.91 -14.03 0.17
CA GLY A 471 9.69 -14.83 0.12
C GLY A 471 9.91 -16.32 -0.16
N GLY A 472 8.82 -17.08 -0.13
CA GLY A 472 8.79 -18.52 -0.44
C GLY A 472 9.54 -19.43 0.54
N GLY A 473 10.05 -18.90 1.66
CA GLY A 473 10.93 -19.63 2.59
C GLY A 473 12.41 -19.61 2.18
N SER A 474 12.79 -18.74 1.24
CA SER A 474 14.17 -18.63 0.75
C SER A 474 15.09 -18.05 1.83
N ARG A 475 16.09 -18.82 2.29
CA ARG A 475 17.06 -18.32 3.27
C ARG A 475 17.92 -17.19 2.69
N ILE A 476 18.22 -16.18 3.48
CA ILE A 476 19.31 -15.24 3.18
C ILE A 476 20.64 -15.98 3.36
N VAL A 477 21.53 -15.87 2.37
CA VAL A 477 22.84 -16.55 2.36
C VAL A 477 24.03 -15.61 2.59
N ARG A 478 23.83 -14.30 2.38
CA ARG A 478 24.81 -13.24 2.56
C ARG A 478 24.08 -11.89 2.60
N VAL A 479 24.67 -10.90 3.28
CA VAL A 479 24.34 -9.48 3.13
C VAL A 479 25.65 -8.76 2.87
N ASP A 480 25.67 -7.94 1.82
CA ASP A 480 26.83 -7.14 1.44
C ASP A 480 26.54 -5.66 1.75
N LEU A 481 27.49 -4.97 2.35
CA LEU A 481 27.41 -3.57 2.78
C LEU A 481 28.50 -2.73 2.10
N THR A 482 28.19 -1.46 1.83
CA THR A 482 29.11 -0.47 1.25
C THR A 482 29.05 0.83 2.05
N CYS A 483 30.17 1.54 2.14
CA CYS A 483 30.27 2.90 2.66
C CYS A 483 30.69 3.94 1.60
N ASP A 484 30.87 3.50 0.35
CA ASP A 484 31.43 4.26 -0.79
C ASP A 484 30.48 4.26 -2.00
N ALA A 485 29.18 4.20 -1.74
CA ALA A 485 28.09 4.16 -2.73
C ALA A 485 28.15 2.97 -3.72
N GLY A 486 28.88 1.90 -3.36
CA GLY A 486 28.92 0.64 -4.09
C GLY A 486 30.21 0.39 -4.89
N GLU A 487 31.25 1.22 -4.73
CA GLU A 487 32.57 0.99 -5.31
C GLU A 487 33.27 -0.23 -4.68
N SER A 488 33.10 -0.44 -3.37
CA SER A 488 33.56 -1.64 -2.65
C SER A 488 32.52 -2.18 -1.66
N TRP A 489 32.68 -3.45 -1.28
CA TRP A 489 31.69 -4.20 -0.53
C TRP A 489 32.33 -5.07 0.55
N HIS A 490 31.72 -5.08 1.72
CA HIS A 490 32.06 -5.90 2.88
C HIS A 490 30.90 -6.83 3.22
N VAL A 491 31.20 -8.08 3.62
CA VAL A 491 30.17 -8.99 4.14
C VAL A 491 29.83 -8.59 5.58
N ALA A 492 28.53 -8.55 5.90
CA ALA A 492 28.00 -8.24 7.24
C ALA A 492 28.11 -9.41 8.23
#